data_AF-A0A7Y3I074-F1
#
_entry.id   AF-A0A7Y3I074-F1
#
_cell.length_a   1.000
_cell.length_b   1.000
_cell.length_c   1.000
_cell.angle_alpha   90.00
_cell.angle_beta   90.00
_cell.angle_gamma   90.00
#
_symmetry.space_group_name_H-M   'P 1'
#
loop_
_entity.id
_entity.type
_entity.pdbx_description
1 polymer ?
#
loop_
_entity_poly.entity_id
_entity_poly.type
_entity_poly.pdbx_seq_one_letter_code
_entity_poly.pdbx_strand_id
1 'polypeptide(L)'
;MKNLFKVIAFSFVMLLGMGTMNAQTLKQDESKPEVIAKKQTAELSEQLSLNGDQQRAVFRALVSKESNYKKHVLGQDVNKAAVAANKKKFDDQLKESMKQTLTADQYKKWLALQNQ
;
A
#
# COMPACT_ATOMS: atom_id res chain seq x y z
N MET A 1 -2.09 -26.40 61.72
CA MET A 1 -2.97 -25.73 60.74
C MET A 1 -2.27 -24.44 60.32
N LYS A 2 -1.55 -24.49 59.20
CA LYS A 2 -1.92 -23.90 57.91
C LYS A 2 -1.68 -22.37 57.88
N ASN A 3 -0.75 -22.00 57.00
CA ASN A 3 -0.55 -20.68 56.37
C ASN A 3 0.39 -19.75 57.18
N LEU A 4 1.51 -19.21 56.67
CA LEU A 4 2.05 -19.07 55.32
C LEU A 4 3.58 -19.13 55.38
N PHE A 5 4.17 -19.91 54.47
CA PHE A 5 5.59 -19.87 54.13
C PHE A 5 6.00 -18.44 53.76
N LYS A 6 6.74 -17.78 54.64
CA LYS A 6 7.59 -16.64 54.28
C LYS A 6 8.94 -17.21 53.87
N VAL A 7 9.26 -17.08 52.58
CA VAL A 7 10.59 -16.89 51.98
C VAL A 7 10.39 -17.19 50.49
N ILE A 8 10.77 -16.26 49.62
CA ILE A 8 11.68 -16.48 48.50
C ILE A 8 12.08 -15.09 48.01
N ALA A 9 13.33 -14.72 48.29
CA ALA A 9 14.04 -13.75 47.50
C ALA A 9 14.26 -14.35 46.11
N PHE A 10 13.86 -13.65 45.05
CA PHE A 10 14.34 -13.96 43.71
C PHE A 10 14.49 -12.66 42.92
N SER A 11 15.74 -12.21 42.84
CA SER A 11 16.21 -11.21 41.91
C SER A 11 16.05 -11.75 40.48
N PHE A 12 15.04 -11.30 39.75
CA PHE A 12 15.01 -11.42 38.29
C PHE A 12 15.29 -10.05 37.68
N VAL A 13 16.50 -9.99 37.12
CA VAL A 13 17.12 -8.91 36.39
C VAL A 13 16.21 -8.39 35.28
N MET A 14 16.18 -7.06 35.17
CA MET A 14 15.75 -6.27 34.01
C MET A 14 16.06 -6.95 32.68
N LEU A 15 15.06 -7.48 31.97
CA LEU A 15 15.24 -7.81 30.54
C LEU A 15 13.94 -7.91 29.74
N LEU A 16 12.90 -7.17 30.14
CA LEU A 16 11.66 -7.03 29.37
C LEU A 16 11.42 -5.54 29.03
N GLY A 17 12.41 -4.92 28.39
CA GLY A 17 12.34 -3.52 27.95
C GLY A 17 12.37 -3.33 26.43
N MET A 18 12.42 -4.41 25.64
CA MET A 18 12.53 -4.33 24.17
C MET A 18 11.45 -5.17 23.52
N GLY A 19 10.29 -4.58 23.25
CA GLY A 19 9.21 -5.35 22.60
C GLY A 19 8.14 -4.56 21.87
N THR A 20 7.97 -3.27 22.11
CA THR A 20 6.78 -2.55 21.59
C THR A 20 7.05 -1.51 20.51
N MET A 21 8.31 -1.17 20.20
CA MET A 21 8.62 -0.14 19.19
C MET A 21 8.63 -0.64 17.73
N ASN A 22 8.56 -1.95 17.47
CA ASN A 22 8.67 -2.50 16.10
C ASN A 22 7.33 -2.61 15.35
N ALA A 23 6.18 -2.57 16.02
CA ALA A 23 4.88 -2.80 15.37
C ALA A 23 4.25 -1.54 14.75
N GLN A 24 4.55 -0.35 15.29
CA GLN A 24 3.97 0.91 14.82
C GLN A 24 4.73 1.46 13.59
N THR A 25 6.05 1.30 13.56
CA THR A 25 6.91 1.67 12.42
C THR A 25 6.63 0.80 11.19
N LEU A 26 6.45 -0.52 11.36
CA LEU A 26 6.16 -1.44 10.25
C LEU A 26 4.83 -1.10 9.55
N LYS A 27 3.77 -0.83 10.31
CA LYS A 27 2.46 -0.47 9.73
C LYS A 27 2.48 0.86 9.00
N GLN A 28 3.26 1.82 9.48
CA GLN A 28 3.41 3.11 8.81
C GLN A 28 4.13 2.96 7.47
N ASP A 29 5.12 2.06 7.38
CA ASP A 29 5.90 1.80 6.17
C ASP A 29 5.06 1.14 5.05
N GLU A 30 4.24 0.13 5.40
CA GLU A 30 3.37 -0.57 4.44
C GLU A 30 2.30 0.34 3.80
N SER A 31 1.94 1.44 4.47
CA SER A 31 0.95 2.42 3.98
C SER A 31 1.54 3.53 3.10
N LYS A 32 2.84 3.48 2.80
CA LYS A 32 3.48 4.48 1.94
C LYS A 32 3.07 4.26 0.48
N PRO A 33 2.68 5.32 -0.26
CA PRO A 33 2.31 5.21 -1.66
C PRO A 33 3.32 4.44 -2.52
N GLU A 34 4.61 4.60 -2.24
CA GLU A 34 5.70 3.94 -2.94
C GLU A 34 5.75 2.43 -2.69
N VAL A 35 5.44 1.98 -1.47
CA VAL A 35 5.42 0.55 -1.13
C VAL A 35 4.24 -0.13 -1.81
N ILE A 36 3.06 0.50 -1.74
CA ILE A 36 1.84 0.02 -2.42
C ILE A 36 2.05 -0.03 -3.93
N ALA A 37 2.55 1.06 -4.52
CA ALA A 37 2.81 1.14 -5.95
C ALA A 37 3.87 0.13 -6.41
N LYS A 38 4.89 -0.15 -5.58
CA LYS A 38 5.92 -1.15 -5.90
C LYS A 38 5.31 -2.55 -6.00
N LYS A 39 4.44 -2.91 -5.04
CA LYS A 39 3.72 -4.19 -5.04
C LYS A 39 2.81 -4.30 -6.27
N GLN A 40 1.97 -3.30 -6.52
CA GLN A 40 1.09 -3.27 -7.70
C GLN A 40 1.89 -3.34 -9.01
N THR A 41 3.03 -2.64 -9.09
CA THR A 41 3.90 -2.70 -10.28
C THR A 41 4.45 -4.11 -10.48
N ALA A 42 4.87 -4.80 -9.42
CA ALA A 42 5.36 -6.17 -9.52
C ALA A 42 4.27 -7.12 -10.03
N GLU A 43 3.05 -7.03 -9.48
CA GLU A 43 1.89 -7.82 -9.92
C GLU A 43 1.56 -7.56 -11.40
N LEU A 44 1.50 -6.29 -11.81
CA LEU A 44 1.26 -5.92 -13.21
C LEU A 44 2.41 -6.33 -14.12
N SER A 45 3.64 -6.33 -13.64
CA SER A 45 4.82 -6.76 -14.40
C SER A 45 4.74 -8.23 -14.76
N GLU A 46 4.33 -9.07 -13.81
CA GLU A 46 4.09 -10.49 -14.03
C GLU A 46 2.92 -10.72 -14.98
N GLN A 47 1.78 -10.05 -14.74
CA GLN A 47 0.56 -10.27 -15.51
C GLN A 47 0.65 -9.74 -16.95
N LEU A 48 1.34 -8.62 -17.17
CA LEU A 48 1.40 -7.95 -18.48
C LEU A 48 2.75 -8.14 -19.18
N SER A 49 3.69 -8.83 -18.54
CA SER A 49 5.07 -9.00 -19.03
C SER A 49 5.72 -7.63 -19.36
N LEU A 50 5.66 -6.70 -18.40
CA LEU A 50 6.18 -5.34 -18.58
C LEU A 50 7.70 -5.36 -18.75
N ASN A 51 8.21 -4.64 -19.74
CA ASN A 51 9.64 -4.40 -19.87
C ASN A 51 10.14 -3.33 -18.87
N GLY A 52 11.45 -3.16 -18.73
CA GLY A 52 12.03 -2.26 -17.73
C GLY A 52 11.57 -0.79 -17.82
N ASP A 53 11.35 -0.26 -19.03
CA ASP A 53 10.84 1.11 -19.21
C ASP A 53 9.39 1.21 -18.78
N GLN A 54 8.57 0.23 -19.19
CA GLN A 54 7.16 0.15 -18.83
C GLN A 54 7.00 0.01 -17.32
N GLN A 55 7.80 -0.83 -16.65
CA GLN A 55 7.79 -0.99 -15.20
C GLN A 55 8.03 0.35 -14.48
N ARG A 56 9.04 1.12 -14.92
CA ARG A 56 9.33 2.43 -14.33
C ARG A 56 8.22 3.43 -14.55
N ALA A 57 7.63 3.46 -15.74
CA ALA A 57 6.52 4.36 -16.06
C ALA A 57 5.24 4.01 -15.29
N VAL A 58 4.87 2.73 -15.24
CA VAL A 58 3.74 2.20 -14.45
C VAL A 58 3.94 2.51 -12.97
N PHE A 59 5.14 2.28 -12.42
CA PHE A 59 5.45 2.60 -11.03
C PHE A 59 5.22 4.08 -10.71
N ARG A 60 5.74 5.01 -11.53
CA ARG A 60 5.52 6.45 -11.30
C ARG A 60 4.05 6.83 -11.37
N ALA A 61 3.31 6.26 -12.31
CA ALA A 61 1.87 6.51 -12.45
C ALA A 61 1.10 6.01 -11.21
N LEU A 62 1.44 4.83 -10.70
CA LEU A 62 0.84 4.27 -9.49
C LEU A 62 1.21 5.07 -8.24
N VAL A 63 2.47 5.48 -8.06
CA VAL A 63 2.88 6.36 -6.94
C VAL A 63 2.05 7.65 -6.94
N SER A 64 1.85 8.26 -8.11
CA SER A 64 1.02 9.46 -8.25
C SER A 64 -0.43 9.18 -7.82
N LYS A 65 -1.04 8.08 -8.30
CA LYS A 65 -2.39 7.69 -7.90
C LYS A 65 -2.48 7.46 -6.40
N GLU A 66 -1.64 6.62 -5.83
CA GLU A 66 -1.68 6.25 -4.41
C GLU A 66 -1.43 7.45 -3.48
N SER A 67 -0.51 8.36 -3.86
CA SER A 67 -0.26 9.60 -3.11
C SER A 67 -1.48 10.52 -3.12
N ASN A 68 -2.14 10.66 -4.27
CA ASN A 68 -3.35 11.47 -4.39
C ASN A 68 -4.54 10.82 -3.66
N TYR A 69 -4.69 9.51 -3.75
CA TYR A 69 -5.70 8.74 -3.02
C TYR A 69 -5.54 8.93 -1.51
N LYS A 70 -4.32 8.78 -1.00
CA LYS A 70 -4.01 8.99 0.42
C LYS A 70 -4.39 10.39 0.92
N LYS A 71 -4.24 11.42 0.08
CA LYS A 71 -4.54 12.82 0.43
C LYS A 71 -6.01 13.20 0.29
N HIS A 72 -6.71 12.64 -0.69
CA HIS A 72 -7.99 13.19 -1.15
C HIS A 72 -9.15 12.19 -1.18
N VAL A 73 -8.88 10.89 -0.98
CA VAL A 73 -9.88 9.83 -1.14
C VAL A 73 -9.94 8.92 0.09
N LEU A 74 -8.80 8.38 0.52
CA LEU A 74 -8.75 7.46 1.65
C LEU A 74 -9.17 8.16 2.95
N GLY A 75 -10.05 7.52 3.72
CA GLY A 75 -10.60 8.07 4.97
C GLY A 75 -11.60 9.21 4.78
N GLN A 76 -11.92 9.59 3.54
CA GLN A 76 -12.94 10.58 3.22
C GLN A 76 -14.27 9.90 2.86
N ASP A 77 -15.37 10.64 2.99
CA ASP A 77 -16.69 10.17 2.57
C ASP A 77 -16.78 10.19 1.03
N VAL A 78 -16.87 9.01 0.44
CA VAL A 78 -16.94 8.80 -1.01
C VAL A 78 -18.22 9.35 -1.65
N ASN A 79 -19.27 9.61 -0.85
CA ASN A 79 -20.51 10.19 -1.34
C ASN A 79 -20.42 11.72 -1.51
N LYS A 80 -19.37 12.35 -0.97
CA LYS A 80 -19.10 13.77 -1.23
C LYS A 80 -18.68 13.95 -2.69
N ALA A 81 -19.37 14.83 -3.40
CA ALA A 81 -19.12 15.10 -4.82
C ALA A 81 -17.64 15.40 -5.12
N ALA A 82 -16.96 16.15 -4.24
CA ALA A 82 -15.54 16.46 -4.38
C ALA A 82 -14.63 15.22 -4.28
N VAL A 83 -14.95 14.27 -3.40
CA VAL A 83 -14.18 13.03 -3.21
C VAL A 83 -14.39 12.11 -4.41
N ALA A 84 -15.64 11.95 -4.86
CA ALA A 84 -15.96 11.19 -6.07
C ALA A 84 -15.27 11.77 -7.32
N ALA A 85 -15.29 13.10 -7.47
CA ALA A 85 -14.61 13.79 -8.57
C ALA A 85 -13.08 13.59 -8.53
N ASN A 86 -12.48 13.70 -7.34
CA ASN A 86 -11.04 13.44 -7.15
C ASN A 86 -10.69 11.99 -7.48
N LYS A 87 -11.46 11.02 -6.97
CA LYS A 87 -11.26 9.60 -7.27
C LYS A 87 -11.27 9.36 -8.79
N LYS A 88 -12.32 9.85 -9.46
CA LYS A 88 -12.45 9.72 -10.92
C LYS A 88 -11.28 10.37 -11.66
N LYS A 89 -10.90 11.58 -11.28
CA LYS A 89 -9.76 12.30 -11.87
C LYS A 89 -8.47 11.48 -11.80
N PHE A 90 -8.14 10.93 -10.65
CA PHE A 90 -6.91 10.17 -10.46
C PHE A 90 -6.95 8.80 -11.16
N ASP A 91 -8.12 8.16 -11.24
CA ASP A 91 -8.31 6.93 -12.02
C ASP A 91 -8.16 7.18 -13.52
N ASP A 92 -8.71 8.30 -14.03
CA ASP A 92 -8.58 8.69 -15.43
C ASP A 92 -7.12 9.02 -15.78
N GLN A 93 -6.40 9.73 -14.90
CA GLN A 93 -4.98 10.02 -15.07
C GLN A 93 -4.12 8.75 -15.11
N LEU A 94 -4.41 7.77 -14.24
CA LEU A 94 -3.76 6.47 -14.31
C LEU A 94 -4.09 5.79 -15.64
N LYS A 95 -5.37 5.73 -16.03
CA LYS A 95 -5.81 5.09 -17.27
C LYS A 95 -5.13 5.66 -18.51
N GLU A 96 -4.96 6.98 -18.57
CA GLU A 96 -4.23 7.66 -19.64
C GLU A 96 -2.74 7.27 -19.65
N SER A 97 -2.09 7.31 -18.48
CA SER A 97 -0.69 6.91 -18.33
C SER A 97 -0.46 5.45 -18.75
N MET A 98 -1.37 4.55 -18.37
CA MET A 98 -1.33 3.13 -18.75
C MET A 98 -1.50 2.96 -20.26
N LYS A 99 -2.41 3.73 -20.89
CA LYS A 99 -2.63 3.69 -22.35
C LYS A 99 -1.39 4.14 -23.14
N GLN A 100 -0.65 5.12 -22.63
CA GLN A 100 0.57 5.63 -23.27
C GLN A 100 1.78 4.71 -23.07
N THR A 101 1.82 3.99 -21.96
CA THR A 101 2.97 3.16 -21.56
C THR A 101 2.90 1.74 -22.11
N LEU A 102 1.69 1.16 -22.13
CA LEU A 102 1.47 -0.23 -22.50
C LEU A 102 1.31 -0.39 -24.01
N THR A 103 1.63 -1.58 -24.53
CA THR A 103 1.20 -1.96 -25.88
C THR A 103 -0.32 -2.13 -25.92
N ALA A 104 -0.91 -2.18 -27.12
CA ALA A 104 -2.35 -2.38 -27.28
C ALA A 104 -2.86 -3.66 -26.58
N ASP A 105 -2.12 -4.77 -26.71
CA ASP A 105 -2.48 -6.05 -26.09
C ASP A 105 -2.35 -6.01 -24.57
N GLN A 106 -1.26 -5.42 -24.06
CA GLN A 106 -1.06 -5.24 -22.63
C GLN A 106 -2.13 -4.33 -22.03
N TYR A 107 -2.49 -3.24 -22.71
CA TYR A 107 -3.54 -2.33 -22.28
C TYR A 107 -4.92 -3.01 -22.25
N LYS A 108 -5.24 -3.81 -23.29
CA LYS A 108 -6.47 -4.61 -23.32
C LYS A 108 -6.52 -5.60 -22.16
N LYS A 109 -5.41 -6.29 -21.86
CA LYS A 109 -5.31 -7.20 -20.72
C LYS A 109 -5.45 -6.46 -19.39
N TRP A 110 -4.82 -5.29 -19.26
CA TRP A 110 -4.96 -4.43 -18.07
C TRP A 110 -6.41 -4.00 -17.85
N LEU A 111 -7.14 -3.58 -18.89
CA LEU A 111 -8.56 -3.24 -18.78
C LEU A 111 -9.42 -4.44 -18.32
N ALA A 112 -9.11 -5.65 -18.79
CA ALA A 112 -9.82 -6.85 -18.34
C ALA A 112 -9.60 -7.13 -16.84
N LEU A 113 -8.40 -6.85 -16.32
CA LEU A 113 -8.08 -6.98 -14.89
C LEU A 113 -8.79 -5.94 -14.01
N GLN A 114 -9.18 -4.78 -14.55
CA GLN A 114 -9.91 -3.75 -13.81
C GLN A 114 -11.42 -4.05 -13.68
N ASN A 115 -11.96 -4.95 -14.51
CA ASN A 115 -13.38 -5.29 -14.54
C ASN A 115 -13.71 -6.61 -13.83
N GLN A 116 -12.70 -7.24 -13.21
CA GLN A 116 -12.86 -8.41 -12.34
C GLN A 116 -13.05 -7.97 -10.89
#